data_AF-A0A847F227-F1
#
_entry.id   AF-A0A847F227-F1
#
_cell.length_a   1.000
_cell.length_b   1.000
_cell.length_c   1.000
_cell.angle_alpha   90.00
_cell.angle_beta   90.00
_cell.angle_gamma   90.00
#
_symmetry.space_group_name_H-M   'P 1'
#
loop_
_entity.id
_entity.type
_entity.pdbx_description
1 polymer ?
#
loop_
_entity_poly.entity_id
_entity_poly.type
_entity_poly.pdbx_seq_one_letter_code
_entity_poly.pdbx_strand_id
1 'polypeptide(L)'
;MYSIALVTFTAIALGLGAIVIFGIWLAATLEKRRGTIPIPTSTRAPATSADISLFLRFAEDSSPIELSERARARKGLIDAGETHDILNEIKRRIDEIKSAQIVYAAPQLLQPYRDGEPGRAYRLRLRSRRPFTLVDRPLNRARIVETLDALLDRQTDEIIVAHFEEVKPRRDRSLPRFEDLT
;
A
#
# COMPACT_ATOMS: atom_id res chain seq x y z
N MET A 1 -52.32 -5.10 -15.72
CA MET A 1 -51.83 -3.75 -16.06
C MET A 1 -50.76 -3.38 -15.05
N TYR A 2 -49.47 -3.46 -15.41
CA TYR A 2 -48.41 -3.00 -14.50
C TYR A 2 -48.54 -1.48 -14.36
N SER A 3 -48.69 -1.03 -13.12
CA SER A 3 -48.91 0.39 -12.80
C SER A 3 -47.76 1.22 -13.37
N ILE A 4 -48.08 2.29 -14.10
CA ILE A 4 -47.11 3.24 -14.68
C ILE A 4 -46.10 3.69 -13.62
N ALA A 5 -46.52 3.76 -12.35
CA ALA A 5 -45.64 4.04 -11.22
C ALA A 5 -44.49 3.02 -11.09
N LEU A 6 -44.77 1.72 -11.19
CA LEU A 6 -43.76 0.66 -11.07
C LEU A 6 -42.72 0.77 -12.19
N VAL A 7 -43.16 0.99 -13.43
CA VAL A 7 -42.26 1.17 -14.58
C VAL A 7 -41.37 2.40 -14.40
N THR A 8 -41.94 3.49 -13.88
CA THR A 8 -41.21 4.74 -13.64
C THR A 8 -40.16 4.58 -12.52
N PHE A 9 -40.53 3.93 -11.42
CA PHE A 9 -39.59 3.64 -10.32
C PHE A 9 -38.45 2.72 -10.76
N THR A 10 -38.75 1.67 -11.54
CA THR A 10 -37.72 0.78 -12.07
C THR A 10 -36.78 1.50 -13.04
N ALA A 11 -37.30 2.36 -13.91
CA ALA A 11 -36.49 3.15 -14.83
C ALA A 11 -35.56 4.13 -14.08
N ILE A 12 -36.05 4.79 -13.03
CA ILE A 12 -35.23 5.68 -12.19
C ILE A 12 -34.15 4.89 -11.45
N ALA A 13 -34.50 3.74 -10.87
CA ALA A 13 -33.56 2.89 -10.16
C ALA A 13 -32.44 2.36 -11.09
N LEU A 14 -32.79 1.94 -12.30
CA LEU A 14 -31.82 1.50 -13.30
C LEU A 14 -30.96 2.66 -13.81
N GLY A 15 -31.54 3.85 -14.01
CA GLY A 15 -30.81 5.05 -14.38
C GLY A 15 -29.80 5.48 -13.32
N LEU A 16 -30.20 5.49 -12.05
CA LEU A 16 -29.31 5.77 -10.92
C LEU A 16 -28.22 4.70 -10.79
N GLY A 17 -28.57 3.42 -10.93
CA GLY A 17 -27.60 2.33 -10.93
C GLY A 17 -26.56 2.46 -12.05
N ALA A 18 -26.99 2.81 -13.25
CA ALA A 18 -26.10 3.05 -14.39
C ALA A 18 -25.14 4.24 -14.15
N ILE A 19 -25.62 5.32 -13.54
CA ILE A 19 -24.79 6.47 -13.16
C ILE A 19 -23.72 6.08 -12.14
N VAL A 20 -24.09 5.27 -11.13
CA VAL A 20 -23.14 4.77 -10.13
C VAL A 20 -22.08 3.87 -10.77
N ILE A 21 -22.50 2.93 -11.62
CA ILE A 21 -21.58 2.03 -12.35
C ILE A 21 -20.64 2.84 -13.23
N PHE A 22 -21.15 3.84 -13.95
CA PHE A 22 -20.34 4.73 -14.78
C PHE A 22 -19.34 5.54 -13.96
N GLY A 23 -19.75 6.05 -12.79
CA GLY A 23 -18.85 6.75 -11.86
C GLY A 23 -17.71 5.86 -11.37
N ILE A 24 -17.99 4.60 -11.02
CA ILE A 24 -16.98 3.62 -10.62
C ILE A 24 -16.03 3.30 -11.78
N TRP A 25 -16.57 3.08 -12.98
CA TRP A 25 -15.77 2.82 -14.18
C TRP A 25 -14.87 4.01 -14.54
N LEU A 26 -15.39 5.24 -14.46
CA LEU A 26 -14.64 6.46 -14.74
C LEU A 26 -13.53 6.67 -13.71
N ALA A 27 -13.81 6.46 -12.42
CA ALA A 27 -12.81 6.52 -11.36
C ALA A 27 -11.68 5.50 -11.58
N ALA A 28 -12.03 4.25 -11.88
CA ALA A 28 -11.03 3.20 -12.18
C ALA A 28 -10.20 3.53 -13.45
N THR A 29 -10.83 4.15 -14.46
CA THR A 29 -10.14 4.54 -15.71
C THR A 29 -9.20 5.73 -15.49
N LEU A 30 -9.61 6.70 -14.67
CA LEU A 30 -8.78 7.83 -14.26
C LEU A 30 -7.63 7.39 -13.34
N GLU A 31 -7.87 6.45 -12.43
CA GLU A 31 -6.85 5.83 -11.58
C GLU A 31 -5.80 5.09 -12.42
N LYS A 32 -6.22 4.36 -13.46
CA LYS A 32 -5.32 3.73 -14.44
C LYS A 32 -4.45 4.73 -15.21
N ARG A 33 -4.97 5.92 -15.54
CA ARG A 33 -4.23 6.93 -16.33
C ARG A 33 -3.33 7.83 -15.49
N ARG A 34 -3.70 8.14 -14.24
CA ARG A 34 -3.01 9.15 -13.42
C ARG A 34 -2.20 8.59 -12.26
N GLY A 35 -2.38 7.32 -11.90
CA GLY A 35 -1.78 6.77 -10.68
C GLY A 35 -2.38 7.46 -9.46
N THR A 36 -3.42 6.86 -8.90
CA THR A 36 -4.18 7.34 -7.72
C THR A 36 -4.75 8.77 -7.86
N ILE A 37 -6.07 8.87 -7.98
CA ILE A 37 -6.77 10.15 -7.93
C ILE A 37 -6.58 10.73 -6.51
N PRO A 38 -6.13 11.99 -6.35
CA PRO A 38 -6.11 12.63 -5.05
C PRO A 38 -7.54 12.73 -4.55
N ILE A 39 -7.88 11.93 -3.53
CA ILE A 39 -9.19 11.99 -2.87
C ILE A 39 -9.29 13.37 -2.21
N PRO A 40 -10.28 14.21 -2.57
CA PRO A 40 -10.47 15.51 -1.93
C PRO A 40 -10.56 15.35 -0.42
N THR A 41 -9.84 16.19 0.31
CA THR A 41 -9.81 16.17 1.79
C THR A 41 -11.20 16.26 2.41
N SER A 42 -12.16 16.87 1.70
CA SER A 42 -13.55 17.06 2.10
C SER A 42 -14.43 15.80 2.05
N THR A 43 -14.03 14.73 1.35
CA THR A 43 -14.76 13.45 1.30
C THR A 43 -14.13 12.36 2.17
N ARG A 44 -13.00 12.65 2.83
CA ARG A 44 -12.48 11.77 3.87
C ARG A 44 -13.32 11.98 5.13
N ALA A 45 -14.14 10.99 5.47
CA ALA A 45 -14.46 10.78 6.89
C ALA A 45 -13.12 10.78 7.65
N PRO A 46 -13.01 11.45 8.82
CA PRO A 46 -11.75 11.51 9.55
C PRO A 46 -11.28 10.08 9.78
N ALA A 47 -10.27 9.67 9.03
CA ALA A 47 -9.75 8.32 9.12
C ALA A 47 -9.04 8.23 10.47
N THR A 48 -9.70 7.62 11.45
CA THR A 48 -9.18 7.37 12.80
C THR A 48 -7.97 6.43 12.80
N SER A 49 -7.62 5.88 11.64
CA SER A 49 -6.40 5.14 11.41
C SER A 49 -5.98 5.22 9.94
N ALA A 50 -4.69 5.19 9.67
CA ALA A 50 -4.15 5.04 8.32
C ALA A 50 -3.30 3.77 8.19
N ASP A 51 -3.44 3.11 7.05
CA ASP A 51 -2.65 1.94 6.68
C ASP A 51 -1.63 2.32 5.60
N ILE A 52 -0.38 1.92 5.82
CA ILE A 52 0.71 1.99 4.85
C ILE A 52 1.29 0.59 4.67
N SER A 53 1.56 0.23 3.41
CA SER A 53 2.30 -0.98 3.07
C SER A 53 3.56 -0.59 2.29
N LEU A 54 4.71 -0.94 2.84
CA LEU A 54 6.01 -0.79 2.23
C LEU A 54 6.45 -2.15 1.68
N PHE A 55 6.64 -2.22 0.38
CA PHE A 55 7.22 -3.36 -0.32
C PHE A 55 8.65 -3.02 -0.68
N LEU A 56 9.56 -3.93 -0.37
CA LEU A 56 10.99 -3.75 -0.58
C LEU A 56 11.53 -4.99 -1.25
N ARG A 57 12.41 -4.82 -2.23
CA ARG A 57 13.18 -5.90 -2.81
C ARG A 57 14.66 -5.65 -2.59
N PHE A 58 15.28 -6.59 -1.90
CA PHE A 58 16.72 -6.65 -1.73
C PHE A 58 17.32 -7.54 -2.82
N ALA A 59 18.62 -7.36 -3.07
CA ALA A 59 19.34 -8.26 -3.97
C ALA A 59 19.29 -9.72 -3.47
N GLU A 60 19.51 -10.67 -4.36
CA GLU A 60 19.34 -12.10 -4.05
C GLU A 60 20.38 -12.62 -3.06
N ASP A 61 21.58 -12.05 -3.11
CA ASP A 61 22.73 -12.29 -2.23
C ASP A 61 22.65 -11.55 -0.89
N SER A 62 21.66 -10.68 -0.72
CA SER A 62 21.44 -9.93 0.52
C SER A 62 21.02 -10.87 1.66
N SER A 63 21.58 -10.65 2.85
CA SER A 63 21.20 -11.41 4.04
C SER A 63 19.71 -11.24 4.36
N PRO A 64 19.00 -12.27 4.85
CA PRO A 64 17.60 -12.12 5.22
C PRO A 64 17.47 -11.12 6.37
N ILE A 65 16.39 -10.33 6.36
CA ILE A 65 15.98 -9.59 7.55
C ILE A 65 15.39 -10.61 8.52
N GLU A 66 16.08 -10.87 9.63
CA GLU A 66 15.64 -11.85 10.60
C GLU A 66 14.51 -11.31 11.48
N LEU A 67 13.47 -12.12 11.63
CA LEU A 67 12.42 -11.90 12.61
C LEU A 67 12.76 -12.62 13.91
N SER A 68 12.43 -12.00 15.04
CA SER A 68 12.48 -12.65 16.34
C SER A 68 11.65 -13.95 16.32
N GLU A 69 11.97 -14.89 17.21
CA GLU A 69 11.18 -16.13 17.35
C GLU A 69 9.72 -15.82 17.67
N ARG A 70 9.47 -14.76 18.45
CA ARG A 70 8.13 -14.30 18.80
C ARG A 70 7.37 -13.80 17.58
N ALA A 71 8.01 -12.97 16.75
CA ALA A 71 7.40 -12.48 15.52
C ALA A 71 7.11 -13.62 14.53
N ARG A 72 8.04 -14.58 14.40
CA ARG A 72 7.83 -15.80 13.61
C ARG A 72 6.64 -16.61 14.10
N ALA A 73 6.54 -16.85 15.42
CA ALA A 73 5.42 -17.55 16.04
C ALA A 73 4.07 -16.84 15.79
N ARG A 74 4.08 -15.50 15.72
CA ARG A 74 2.90 -14.67 15.40
C ARG A 74 2.74 -14.39 13.90
N LYS A 75 3.34 -15.20 13.02
CA LYS A 75 3.23 -15.09 11.56
C LYS A 75 3.62 -13.70 11.02
N GLY A 76 4.66 -13.09 11.57
CA GLY A 76 5.16 -11.78 11.14
C GLY A 76 4.53 -10.59 11.85
N LEU A 77 3.61 -10.80 12.81
CA LEU A 77 3.13 -9.71 13.66
C LEU A 77 4.26 -9.29 14.61
N ILE A 78 4.67 -8.04 14.47
CA ILE A 78 5.77 -7.43 15.23
C ILE A 78 5.21 -6.39 16.20
N ASP A 79 5.84 -6.25 17.35
CA ASP A 79 5.53 -5.15 18.25
C ASP A 79 6.21 -3.84 17.79
N ALA A 80 5.89 -2.75 18.47
CA ALA A 80 6.38 -1.45 18.05
C ALA A 80 7.90 -1.30 18.27
N GLY A 81 8.52 -1.99 19.23
CA GLY A 81 9.99 -2.02 19.37
C GLY A 81 10.65 -2.75 18.20
N GLU A 82 10.17 -3.96 17.90
CA GLU A 82 10.60 -4.75 16.74
C GLU A 82 10.38 -4.00 15.42
N THR A 83 9.33 -3.17 15.36
CA THR A 83 9.07 -2.32 14.20
C THR A 83 10.16 -1.28 13.99
N HIS A 84 10.62 -0.62 15.04
CA HIS A 84 11.72 0.34 14.96
C HIS A 84 13.02 -0.36 14.55
N ASP A 85 13.29 -1.54 15.10
CA ASP A 85 14.48 -2.33 14.75
C ASP A 85 14.48 -2.70 13.25
N ILE A 86 13.33 -3.16 12.73
CA ILE A 86 13.18 -3.49 11.31
C ILE A 86 13.29 -2.27 10.42
N LEU A 87 12.68 -1.13 10.80
CA LEU A 87 12.78 0.12 10.04
C LEU A 87 14.23 0.63 9.99
N ASN A 88 14.95 0.57 11.12
CA ASN A 88 16.37 0.93 11.19
C ASN A 88 17.23 -0.01 10.35
N GLU A 89 16.96 -1.31 10.36
CA GLU A 89 17.67 -2.29 9.55
C GLU A 89 17.46 -2.05 8.05
N ILE A 90 16.21 -1.78 7.64
CA ILE A 90 15.88 -1.42 6.25
C ILE A 90 16.62 -0.13 5.85
N LYS A 91 16.63 0.89 6.72
CA LYS A 91 17.32 2.16 6.46
C LYS A 91 18.83 1.97 6.34
N ARG A 92 19.43 1.16 7.21
CA ARG A 92 20.86 0.82 7.18
C ARG A 92 21.25 0.14 5.87
N ARG A 93 20.34 -0.67 5.32
CA ARG A 93 20.55 -1.46 4.10
C ARG A 93 19.89 -0.85 2.88
N ILE A 94 19.65 0.46 2.89
CA ILE A 94 19.00 1.16 1.78
C ILE A 94 19.71 0.86 0.46
N ASP A 95 21.05 0.78 0.44
CA ASP A 95 21.89 0.53 -0.75
C ASP A 95 21.71 -0.85 -1.37
N GLU A 96 21.23 -1.82 -0.60
CA GLU A 96 20.90 -3.16 -1.09
C GLU A 96 19.49 -3.24 -1.69
N ILE A 97 18.65 -2.20 -1.50
CA ILE A 97 17.29 -2.15 -2.03
C ILE A 97 17.35 -1.87 -3.53
N LYS A 98 16.90 -2.85 -4.32
CA LYS A 98 16.80 -2.78 -5.78
C LYS A 98 15.50 -2.13 -6.24
N SER A 99 14.41 -2.39 -5.54
CA SER A 99 13.12 -1.76 -5.82
C SER A 99 12.29 -1.62 -4.56
N ALA A 100 11.48 -0.57 -4.50
CA ALA A 100 10.56 -0.33 -3.40
C ALA A 100 9.23 0.22 -3.93
N GLN A 101 8.15 -0.11 -3.24
CA GLN A 101 6.84 0.43 -3.50
C GLN A 101 6.17 0.79 -2.18
N ILE A 102 5.56 1.98 -2.13
CA ILE A 102 4.79 2.43 -0.98
C ILE A 102 3.34 2.56 -1.41
N VAL A 103 2.47 1.87 -0.69
CA VAL A 103 1.04 1.82 -0.92
C VAL A 103 0.34 2.40 0.28
N TYR A 104 -0.40 3.48 0.05
CA TYR A 104 -1.21 4.16 1.06
C TYR A 104 -2.68 3.82 0.83
N ALA A 105 -3.41 3.50 1.90
CA ALA A 105 -4.88 3.41 1.94
C ALA A 105 -5.58 2.29 1.14
N ALA A 106 -4.87 1.29 0.58
CA ALA A 106 -5.52 0.18 -0.11
C ALA A 106 -5.60 -1.08 0.78
N PRO A 107 -6.73 -1.83 0.74
CA PRO A 107 -6.84 -3.13 1.38
C PRO A 107 -5.80 -4.10 0.81
N GLN A 108 -5.63 -5.23 1.51
CA GLN A 108 -4.63 -6.30 1.42
C GLN A 108 -4.27 -6.89 0.03
N LEU A 109 -4.81 -6.34 -1.05
CA LEU A 109 -4.81 -6.87 -2.42
C LEU A 109 -3.59 -6.48 -3.25
N LEU A 110 -2.86 -5.42 -2.88
CA LEU A 110 -1.63 -5.10 -3.60
C LEU A 110 -0.51 -6.04 -3.14
N GLN A 111 -0.01 -6.82 -4.08
CA GLN A 111 1.14 -7.70 -3.92
C GLN A 111 2.32 -7.10 -4.69
N PRO A 112 3.58 -7.39 -4.32
CA PRO A 112 4.70 -6.87 -5.08
C PRO A 112 4.63 -7.45 -6.49
N TYR A 113 4.77 -6.55 -7.47
CA TYR A 113 4.76 -6.90 -8.88
C TYR A 113 5.90 -7.88 -9.19
N ARG A 114 5.58 -8.99 -9.87
CA ARG A 114 6.60 -9.90 -10.42
C ARG A 114 7.08 -9.36 -11.77
N ASP A 115 8.04 -8.46 -11.74
CA ASP A 115 8.81 -7.96 -12.90
C ASP A 115 9.74 -9.02 -13.51
N GLY A 116 10.07 -10.08 -12.76
CA GLY A 116 11.02 -11.11 -13.19
C GLY A 116 12.43 -10.90 -12.67
N GLU A 117 12.68 -9.79 -11.98
CA GLU A 117 13.99 -9.49 -11.39
C GLU A 117 14.27 -10.40 -10.18
N PRO A 118 15.50 -10.93 -10.06
CA PRO A 118 15.90 -11.72 -8.89
C PRO A 118 15.89 -10.86 -7.62
N GLY A 119 15.75 -11.51 -6.46
CA GLY A 119 15.82 -10.83 -5.17
C GLY A 119 14.80 -11.31 -4.14
N ARG A 120 15.04 -10.90 -2.90
CA ARG A 120 14.16 -11.20 -1.76
C ARG A 120 13.20 -10.04 -1.55
N ALA A 121 11.90 -10.33 -1.65
CA ALA A 121 10.87 -9.32 -1.49
C ALA A 121 10.24 -9.39 -0.10
N TYR A 122 10.16 -8.25 0.57
CA TYR A 122 9.56 -8.08 1.88
C TYR A 122 8.37 -7.14 1.80
N ARG A 123 7.44 -7.34 2.73
CA ARG A 123 6.29 -6.47 2.95
C ARG A 123 6.24 -6.09 4.42
N LEU A 124 6.34 -4.79 4.68
CA LEU A 124 6.06 -4.18 5.97
C LEU A 124 4.70 -3.47 5.88
N ARG A 125 3.76 -3.84 6.74
CA ARG A 125 2.47 -3.18 6.89
C ARG A 125 2.42 -2.47 8.22
N LEU A 126 2.06 -1.21 8.22
CA LEU A 126 1.91 -0.42 9.43
C LEU A 126 0.54 0.22 9.43
N ARG A 127 -0.13 0.11 10.57
CA ARG A 127 -1.38 0.80 10.87
C ARG A 127 -1.11 1.81 11.96
N SER A 128 -1.35 3.09 11.69
CA SER A 128 -1.18 4.17 12.66
C SER A 128 -2.51 4.81 13.02
N ARG A 129 -2.61 5.38 14.23
CA ARG A 129 -3.73 6.22 14.69
C ARG A 129 -3.81 7.55 13.95
N ARG A 130 -2.70 8.02 13.38
CA ARG A 130 -2.62 9.28 12.64
C ARG A 130 -2.44 9.01 11.15
N PRO A 131 -2.98 9.88 10.28
CA PRO A 131 -2.73 9.78 8.86
C PRO A 131 -1.24 9.93 8.54
N PHE A 132 -0.75 9.12 7.61
CA PHE A 132 0.53 9.34 6.97
C PHE A 132 0.39 10.50 5.98
N THR A 133 1.31 11.47 6.04
CA THR A 133 1.38 12.56 5.06
C THR A 133 1.80 11.94 3.73
N LEU A 134 0.96 12.14 2.70
CA LEU A 134 1.17 11.56 1.37
C LEU A 134 2.39 12.19 0.70
N VAL A 135 3.21 11.37 0.05
CA VAL A 135 4.22 11.86 -0.89
C VAL A 135 3.91 11.24 -2.25
N ASP A 136 3.67 12.10 -3.24
CA ASP A 136 3.37 11.72 -4.63
C ASP A 136 4.54 10.94 -5.28
N ARG A 137 4.21 10.19 -6.33
CA ARG A 137 5.19 9.43 -7.16
C ARG A 137 6.18 10.39 -7.84
N PRO A 138 7.46 10.02 -8.05
CA PRO A 138 8.07 8.67 -7.97
C PRO A 138 8.95 8.40 -6.74
N LEU A 139 9.09 7.11 -6.40
CA LEU A 139 9.96 6.61 -5.32
C LEU A 139 11.41 6.51 -5.79
N ASN A 140 12.19 7.56 -5.53
CA ASN A 140 13.65 7.47 -5.56
C ASN A 140 14.17 7.08 -4.17
N ARG A 141 15.46 6.73 -4.11
CA ARG A 141 16.15 6.36 -2.86
C ARG A 141 15.95 7.39 -1.74
N ALA A 142 16.03 8.68 -2.07
CA ALA A 142 15.82 9.76 -1.11
C ALA A 142 14.41 9.74 -0.51
N ARG A 143 13.36 9.53 -1.32
CA ARG A 143 11.99 9.41 -0.85
C ARG A 143 11.73 8.17 0.00
N ILE A 144 12.43 7.06 -0.28
CA ILE A 144 12.37 5.88 0.59
C ILE A 144 12.95 6.23 1.96
N VAL A 145 14.12 6.88 2.00
CA VAL A 145 14.74 7.33 3.26
C VAL A 145 13.82 8.29 4.02
N GLU A 146 13.27 9.31 3.35
CA GLU A 146 12.32 10.23 3.98
C GLU A 146 11.09 9.51 4.53
N THR A 147 10.59 8.48 3.84
CA THR A 147 9.46 7.70 4.33
C THR A 147 9.86 6.87 5.55
N LEU A 148 11.04 6.24 5.54
CA LEU A 148 11.56 5.51 6.69
C LEU A 148 11.79 6.44 7.88
N ASP A 149 12.30 7.64 7.65
CA ASP A 149 12.48 8.67 8.68
C ASP A 149 11.14 9.12 9.25
N ALA A 150 10.16 9.38 8.39
CA ALA A 150 8.81 9.74 8.81
C ALA A 150 8.08 8.60 9.55
N LEU A 151 8.50 7.35 9.35
CA LEU A 151 7.99 6.19 10.09
C LEU A 151 8.74 5.98 11.41
N LEU A 152 10.05 6.23 11.46
CA LEU A 152 10.89 6.16 12.66
C LEU A 152 10.62 7.31 13.64
N ASP A 153 10.22 8.48 13.14
CA ASP A 153 9.83 9.63 13.96
C ASP A 153 8.44 9.44 14.61
N ARG A 154 7.69 8.42 14.20
CA ARG A 154 6.41 8.08 14.85
C ARG A 154 6.69 7.53 16.24
N GLN A 155 6.08 8.15 17.24
CA GLN A 155 6.10 7.60 18.59
C GLN A 155 5.46 6.20 18.57
N THR A 156 6.09 5.28 19.29
CA THR A 156 5.74 3.85 19.43
C THR A 156 4.25 3.61 19.74
N ASP A 157 3.59 4.54 20.43
CA ASP A 157 2.18 4.51 20.83
C ASP A 157 1.20 4.95 19.72
N GLU A 158 1.70 5.52 18.63
CA GLU A 158 0.92 5.84 17.43
C GLU A 158 0.75 4.62 16.51
N ILE A 159 1.64 3.63 16.60
CA ILE A 159 1.57 2.39 15.81
C ILE A 159 0.59 1.43 16.48
N ILE A 160 -0.52 1.17 15.81
CA ILE A 160 -1.58 0.26 16.29
C ILE A 160 -1.15 -1.19 16.03
N VAL A 161 -0.70 -1.48 14.81
CA VAL A 161 -0.32 -2.82 14.36
C VAL A 161 0.79 -2.70 13.33
N ALA A 162 1.77 -3.59 13.43
CA ALA A 162 2.83 -3.75 12.46
C ALA A 162 2.99 -5.22 12.08
N HIS A 163 3.16 -5.47 10.78
CA HIS A 163 3.29 -6.82 10.24
C HIS A 163 4.40 -6.85 9.19
N PHE A 164 5.37 -7.73 9.37
CA PHE A 164 6.50 -7.90 8.47
C PHE A 164 6.59 -9.35 8.00
N GLU A 165 6.72 -9.54 6.70
CA GLU A 165 6.89 -10.86 6.11
C GLU A 165 7.70 -10.81 4.82
N GLU A 166 8.36 -11.93 4.53
CA GLU A 166 8.86 -12.21 3.19
C GLU A 166 7.70 -12.64 2.30
N VAL A 167 7.58 -12.02 1.13
CA VAL A 167 6.48 -12.22 0.19
C VAL A 167 7.01 -12.72 -1.13
N LYS A 168 6.35 -13.74 -1.69
CA LYS A 168 6.62 -14.17 -3.06
C LYS A 168 5.85 -13.25 -4.02
N PRO A 169 6.51 -12.53 -4.94
CA PRO A 169 5.82 -11.74 -5.95
C PRO A 169 4.87 -12.62 -6.76
N ARG A 170 3.57 -12.29 -6.79
CA ARG A 170 2.63 -12.96 -7.69
C ARG A 170 2.55 -12.20 -9.00
N ARG A 171 2.39 -12.96 -10.09
CA ARG A 171 2.20 -12.42 -11.44
C ARG A 171 0.78 -11.87 -11.56
N ASP A 172 0.52 -10.69 -11.01
CA ASP A 172 -0.72 -9.98 -11.27
C ASP A 172 -0.57 -9.16 -12.55
N ARG A 173 -1.38 -9.48 -13.57
CA ARG A 173 -1.29 -8.95 -14.93
C ARG A 173 -1.89 -7.53 -15.07
N SER A 174 -2.27 -6.89 -13.97
CA SER A 174 -3.13 -5.70 -13.97
C SER A 174 -2.45 -4.40 -13.54
N LEU A 175 -1.18 -4.40 -13.14
CA LEU A 175 -0.48 -3.21 -12.65
C LEU A 175 0.54 -2.68 -13.67
N PRO A 176 0.65 -1.35 -13.86
CA PRO A 176 1.52 -0.75 -14.87
C PRO A 176 3.00 -1.06 -14.59
N ARG A 177 3.73 -1.41 -15.65
CA ARG A 177 5.18 -1.64 -15.63
C ARG A 177 5.89 -0.33 -15.29
N PHE A 178 6.84 -0.39 -14.37
CA PHE A 178 7.77 0.71 -14.12
C PHE A 178 8.81 0.70 -15.24
N GLU A 179 8.75 1.68 -16.12
CA GLU A 179 9.88 2.02 -16.99
C GLU A 179 10.87 2.87 -16.18
N ASP A 180 12.07 2.31 -16.06
CA ASP A 180 13.40 2.87 -15.88
C ASP A 180 13.70 3.76 -14.65
N LEU A 181 14.39 3.12 -13.70
CA LEU A 181 15.30 3.76 -12.75
C LEU A 181 16.56 4.21 -13.50
N THR A 182 16.48 5.36 -14.17
CA THR A 182 17.66 6.14 -14.60
C THR A 182 17.68 7.49 -13.92
#